data_AF-A0A7H4LT82-F1
#
_entry.id   AF-A0A7H4LT82-F1
#
_cell.length_a   1.000
_cell.length_b   1.000
_cell.length_c   1.000
_cell.angle_alpha   90.00
_cell.angle_beta   90.00
_cell.angle_gamma   90.00
#
_symmetry.space_group_name_H-M   'P 1'
#
loop_
_entity.id
_entity.type
_entity.pdbx_description
1 polymer ?
#
loop_
_entity_poly.entity_id
_entity_poly.type
_entity_poly.pdbx_seq_one_letter_code
_entity_poly.pdbx_strand_id
1 'polypeptide(L)'
;MEVEGERWIADVGFGGQTLTAPIKLLADIEQSTPHGEYRLIYEGEEWALQFSHHGHWQSMYHFDLGRQYASDYVMGNFWSAHWPQSHFRHHLLMCRHLPDGGKMTLTNFHFTHWDKNHVVEKLDLADVPALYEALQTRFGLGVDDAKYGFSEAELAAVMAAFDTHPEAGK
;
A
#
# COMPACT_ATOMS: atom_id res chain seq x y z
N MET A 1 16.50 10.89 -2.13
CA MET A 1 16.78 11.87 -3.20
C MET A 1 17.45 13.10 -2.59
N GLU A 2 18.23 13.84 -3.37
CA GLU A 2 18.84 15.10 -2.95
C GLU A 2 18.29 16.24 -3.81
N VAL A 3 17.78 17.28 -3.17
CA VAL A 3 17.16 18.45 -3.82
C VAL A 3 17.65 19.68 -3.07
N GLU A 4 18.28 20.61 -3.79
CA GLU A 4 18.79 21.87 -3.20
C GLU A 4 19.73 21.66 -1.99
N GLY A 5 20.49 20.56 -1.98
CA GLY A 5 21.41 20.20 -0.89
C GLY A 5 20.72 19.57 0.33
N GLU A 6 19.41 19.35 0.29
CA GLU A 6 18.66 18.63 1.31
C GLU A 6 18.37 17.19 0.87
N ARG A 7 18.36 16.26 1.83
CA ARG A 7 18.01 14.85 1.57
C ARG A 7 16.55 14.59 1.94
N TRP A 8 15.87 13.86 1.06
CA TRP A 8 14.45 13.52 1.18
C TRP A 8 14.23 12.04 0.90
N ILE A 9 13.19 11.47 1.51
CA ILE A 9 12.66 10.15 1.14
C ILE A 9 11.31 10.33 0.43
N ALA A 10 11.05 9.43 -0.52
CA ALA A 10 9.70 9.22 -1.04
C ALA A 10 9.48 7.71 -1.16
N ASP A 11 8.27 7.30 -0.81
CA ASP A 11 7.81 5.93 -0.94
C ASP A 11 6.35 5.93 -1.37
N VAL A 12 6.10 5.36 -2.55
CA VAL A 12 4.77 5.23 -3.15
C VAL A 12 4.31 3.77 -3.19
N GLY A 13 5.05 2.86 -2.57
CA GLY A 13 4.85 1.41 -2.62
C GLY A 13 4.30 0.78 -1.35
N PHE A 14 4.15 1.51 -0.25
CA PHE A 14 3.70 0.95 1.03
C PHE A 14 2.19 0.63 1.08
N GLY A 15 1.41 1.15 0.12
CA GLY A 15 -0.04 0.94 0.05
C GLY A 15 -0.82 1.97 0.86
N GLY A 16 -1.73 1.52 1.74
CA GLY A 16 -2.77 2.35 2.37
C GLY A 16 -2.28 3.55 3.19
N GLN A 17 -1.05 3.52 3.69
CA GLN A 17 -0.42 4.58 4.49
C GLN A 17 0.88 5.07 3.84
N THR A 18 1.04 4.89 2.53
CA THR A 18 2.25 5.35 1.82
C THR A 18 2.40 6.87 1.90
N LEU A 19 3.64 7.35 1.80
CA LEU A 19 3.90 8.78 1.69
C LEU A 19 3.28 9.34 0.40
N THR A 20 2.52 10.43 0.52
CA THR A 20 1.94 11.14 -0.65
C THR A 20 2.64 12.45 -0.98
N ALA A 21 3.70 12.77 -0.24
CA ALA A 21 4.66 13.81 -0.54
C ALA A 21 6.04 13.36 -0.03
N PRO A 22 7.14 13.78 -0.67
CA PRO A 22 8.47 13.57 -0.10
C PRO A 22 8.58 14.23 1.28
N ILE A 23 9.27 13.57 2.21
CA ILE A 23 9.59 14.15 3.52
C ILE A 23 11.10 14.25 3.68
N LYS A 24 11.57 15.24 4.42
CA LYS A 24 13.00 15.43 4.70
C LYS A 24 13.52 14.25 5.51
N LEU A 25 14.71 13.79 5.17
CA LEU A 25 15.46 12.80 5.94
C LEU A 25 16.09 13.48 7.16
N LEU A 26 15.24 13.81 8.13
CA LEU A 26 15.57 14.49 9.38
C LEU A 26 14.79 13.83 10.52
N ALA A 27 15.48 13.55 11.62
CA ALA A 27 14.89 12.89 12.77
C ALA A 27 14.04 13.85 13.61
N ASP A 28 13.06 13.29 14.32
CA ASP A 28 12.29 13.90 15.40
C ASP A 28 11.49 15.16 15.00
N ILE A 29 11.24 15.33 13.70
CA ILE A 29 10.36 16.37 13.17
C ILE A 29 9.09 15.75 12.59
N GLU A 30 7.95 16.32 12.97
CA GLU A 30 6.66 16.04 12.37
C GLU A 30 6.59 16.72 11.00
N GLN A 31 6.14 15.97 10.00
CA GLN A 31 6.12 16.40 8.61
C GLN A 31 4.77 16.05 7.98
N SER A 32 4.05 17.10 7.58
CA SER A 32 2.74 16.99 6.94
C SER A 32 2.86 16.53 5.50
N THR A 33 2.02 15.57 5.14
CA THR A 33 1.70 15.20 3.76
C THR A 33 0.21 15.43 3.51
N PRO A 34 -0.26 15.43 2.25
CA PRO A 34 -1.70 15.54 1.97
C PRO A 34 -2.58 14.48 2.67
N HIS A 35 -2.03 13.34 3.08
CA HIS A 35 -2.78 12.23 3.67
C HIS A 35 -2.40 11.93 5.13
N GLY A 36 -1.67 12.84 5.77
CA GLY A 36 -1.41 12.79 7.21
C GLY A 36 0.02 13.15 7.60
N GLU A 37 0.27 13.00 8.90
CA GLU A 37 1.51 13.41 9.57
C GLU A 37 2.45 12.22 9.74
N TYR A 38 3.71 12.43 9.37
CA TYR A 38 4.77 11.44 9.46
C TYR A 38 5.95 12.01 10.23
N ARG A 39 6.76 11.14 10.81
CA ARG A 39 8.06 11.51 11.35
C ARG A 39 9.06 10.40 11.13
N LEU A 40 10.33 10.77 11.15
CA LEU A 40 11.43 9.83 11.14
C LEU A 40 12.07 9.81 12.52
N ILE A 41 12.36 8.62 13.03
CA ILE A 41 13.18 8.42 14.22
C ILE A 41 14.52 7.85 13.76
N TYR A 42 15.61 8.32 14.36
CA TYR A 42 16.94 7.78 14.10
C TYR A 42 17.42 6.97 15.30
N GLU A 43 17.49 5.65 15.13
CA GLU A 43 17.81 4.68 16.18
C GLU A 43 19.26 4.22 16.07
N GLY A 44 20.19 5.18 16.13
CA GLY A 44 21.63 4.96 16.13
C GLY A 44 22.24 4.66 14.75
N GLU A 45 21.75 3.62 14.07
CA GLU A 45 22.21 3.21 12.73
C GLU A 45 21.06 3.05 11.72
N GLU A 46 19.82 2.95 12.20
CA GLU A 46 18.63 2.73 11.36
C GLU A 46 17.65 3.90 11.49
N TRP A 47 16.87 4.12 10.44
CA TRP A 47 15.76 5.05 10.43
C TRP A 47 14.45 4.29 10.56
N ALA A 48 13.54 4.78 11.40
CA ALA A 48 12.17 4.29 11.48
C ALA A 48 11.21 5.36 10.94
N LEU A 49 10.41 5.02 9.92
CA LEU A 49 9.29 5.86 9.53
C LEU A 49 8.10 5.58 10.44
N GLN A 50 7.52 6.63 11.00
CA GLN A 50 6.32 6.55 11.82
C GLN A 50 5.21 7.44 11.25
N PHE A 51 3.97 6.98 11.41
CA PHE A 51 2.75 7.71 11.03
C PHE A 51 1.93 8.05 12.28
N SER A 52 1.30 9.23 12.29
CA SER A 52 0.41 9.64 13.37
C SER A 52 -1.01 9.12 13.14
N HIS A 53 -1.46 8.24 14.02
CA HIS A 53 -2.79 7.65 14.00
C HIS A 53 -3.49 7.82 15.34
N HIS A 54 -4.64 8.51 15.37
CA HIS A 54 -5.42 8.79 16.57
C HIS A 54 -4.60 9.38 17.74
N GLY A 55 -3.66 10.28 17.44
CA GLY A 55 -2.82 10.93 18.45
C GLY A 55 -1.66 10.06 18.97
N HIS A 56 -1.43 8.90 18.35
CA HIS A 56 -0.32 8.01 18.66
C HIS A 56 0.56 7.78 17.43
N TRP A 57 1.86 7.64 17.66
CA TRP A 57 2.81 7.31 16.60
C TRP A 57 2.94 5.80 16.45
N GLN A 58 2.79 5.32 15.22
CA GLN A 58 2.96 3.91 14.87
C GLN A 58 4.14 3.75 13.93
N SER A 59 5.07 2.86 14.27
CA SER A 59 6.16 2.48 13.36
C SER A 59 5.64 1.70 12.16
N MET A 60 6.06 2.11 10.97
CA MET A 60 5.70 1.49 9.71
C MET A 60 6.78 0.51 9.25
N TYR A 61 7.99 1.01 9.02
CA TYR A 61 9.14 0.22 8.60
C TYR A 61 10.46 0.90 8.99
N HIS A 62 11.51 0.07 9.04
CA HIS A 62 12.88 0.50 9.30
C HIS A 62 13.71 0.41 8.03
N PHE A 63 14.71 1.28 7.88
CA PHE A 63 15.63 1.27 6.75
C PHE A 63 16.97 1.92 7.12
N ASP A 64 18.02 1.52 6.41
CA ASP A 64 19.31 2.22 6.40
C ASP A 64 19.51 2.98 5.08
N LEU A 65 20.65 3.67 4.96
CA LEU A 65 21.02 4.41 3.74
C LEU A 65 21.94 3.60 2.80
N GLY A 66 22.06 2.30 3.05
CA GLY A 66 22.82 1.37 2.25
C GLY A 66 22.27 1.29 0.83
N ARG A 67 23.16 1.39 -0.15
CA ARG A 67 22.77 1.24 -1.55
C ARG A 67 22.35 -0.21 -1.81
N GLN A 68 21.13 -0.38 -2.31
CA GLN A 68 20.62 -1.65 -2.79
C GLN A 68 20.88 -1.82 -4.30
N TYR A 69 20.99 -3.07 -4.74
CA TYR A 69 21.18 -3.47 -6.14
C TYR A 69 19.94 -4.17 -6.68
N ALA A 70 19.84 -4.27 -8.01
CA ALA A 70 18.70 -4.91 -8.67
C ALA A 70 18.41 -6.34 -8.17
N SER A 71 19.46 -7.11 -7.86
CA SER A 71 19.34 -8.46 -7.29
C SER A 71 18.65 -8.48 -5.94
N ASP A 72 18.88 -7.45 -5.10
CA ASP A 72 18.33 -7.38 -3.75
C ASP A 72 16.82 -7.17 -3.82
N TYR A 73 16.37 -6.33 -4.76
CA TYR A 73 14.95 -6.14 -5.04
C TYR A 73 14.29 -7.39 -5.64
N VAL A 74 14.97 -8.11 -6.53
CA VAL A 74 14.46 -9.37 -7.09
C VAL A 74 14.30 -10.41 -5.98
N MET A 75 15.27 -10.51 -5.06
CA MET A 75 15.17 -11.38 -3.89
C MET A 75 14.00 -10.98 -2.98
N GLY A 76 13.86 -9.69 -2.67
CA GLY A 76 12.75 -9.18 -1.87
C GLY A 76 11.39 -9.44 -2.50
N ASN A 77 11.25 -9.20 -3.80
CA ASN A 77 10.03 -9.52 -4.55
C ASN A 77 9.76 -11.03 -4.56
N PHE A 78 10.78 -11.86 -4.79
CA PHE A 78 10.62 -13.31 -4.77
C PHE A 78 10.10 -13.79 -3.40
N TRP A 79 10.69 -13.30 -2.31
CA TRP A 79 10.24 -13.61 -0.95
C TRP A 79 8.78 -13.21 -0.74
N SER A 80 8.43 -11.94 -1.00
CA SER A 80 7.07 -11.43 -0.82
C SER A 80 6.03 -12.15 -1.70
N ALA A 81 6.40 -12.54 -2.92
CA ALA A 81 5.46 -13.18 -3.86
C ALA A 81 5.35 -14.70 -3.70
N HIS A 82 6.36 -15.39 -3.13
CA HIS A 82 6.41 -16.85 -3.12
C HIS A 82 6.46 -17.47 -1.72
N TRP A 83 6.91 -16.75 -0.68
CA TRP A 83 6.94 -17.32 0.66
C TRP A 83 5.51 -17.69 1.12
N PRO A 84 5.24 -18.95 1.51
CA PRO A 84 3.86 -19.41 1.76
C PRO A 84 3.08 -18.62 2.82
N GLN A 85 3.76 -17.98 3.76
CA GLN A 85 3.14 -17.18 4.82
C GLN A 85 3.12 -15.68 4.50
N SER A 86 3.55 -15.27 3.30
CA SER A 86 3.51 -13.86 2.91
C SER A 86 2.06 -13.38 2.83
N HIS A 87 1.75 -12.28 3.53
CA HIS A 87 0.43 -11.66 3.54
C HIS A 87 -0.13 -11.39 2.14
N PHE A 88 0.73 -11.00 1.19
CA PHE A 88 0.37 -10.71 -0.19
C PHE A 88 -0.14 -11.92 -0.99
N ARG A 89 -0.01 -13.14 -0.45
CA ARG A 89 -0.49 -14.38 -1.09
C ARG A 89 -1.86 -14.83 -0.61
N HIS A 90 -2.44 -14.12 0.38
CA HIS A 90 -3.66 -14.55 1.07
C HIS A 90 -4.81 -13.55 0.95
N HIS A 91 -4.56 -12.39 0.36
CA HIS A 91 -5.56 -11.36 0.12
C HIS A 91 -5.33 -10.65 -1.21
N LEU A 92 -6.41 -10.25 -1.86
CA LEU A 92 -6.36 -9.21 -2.89
C LEU A 92 -6.31 -7.85 -2.20
N LEU A 93 -5.27 -7.06 -2.49
CA LEU A 93 -5.06 -5.73 -1.90
C LEU A 93 -4.96 -4.69 -3.00
N MET A 94 -5.75 -3.63 -2.89
CA MET A 94 -5.62 -2.44 -3.73
C MET A 94 -5.71 -1.17 -2.89
N CYS A 95 -4.93 -0.17 -3.28
CA CYS A 95 -5.03 1.18 -2.73
C CYS A 95 -4.81 2.21 -3.83
N ARG A 96 -5.65 3.23 -3.89
CA ARG A 96 -5.51 4.38 -4.78
C ARG A 96 -5.73 5.66 -3.99
N HIS A 97 -4.72 6.51 -3.95
CA HIS A 97 -4.87 7.86 -3.39
C HIS A 97 -5.58 8.78 -4.39
N LEU A 98 -6.37 9.70 -3.86
CA LEU A 98 -7.12 10.73 -4.57
C LEU A 98 -6.57 12.11 -4.17
N PRO A 99 -6.93 13.18 -4.89
CA PRO A 99 -6.64 14.53 -4.45
C PRO A 99 -7.21 14.85 -3.05
N ASP A 100 -6.67 15.90 -2.43
CA ASP A 100 -7.22 16.52 -1.21
C ASP A 100 -7.37 15.62 0.02
N GLY A 101 -6.56 14.56 0.12
CA GLY A 101 -6.52 13.65 1.28
C GLY A 101 -7.48 12.47 1.17
N GLY A 102 -8.12 12.28 0.01
CA GLY A 102 -8.97 11.13 -0.24
C GLY A 102 -8.19 9.87 -0.61
N LYS A 103 -8.74 8.69 -0.34
CA LYS A 103 -8.20 7.42 -0.86
C LYS A 103 -9.27 6.34 -0.95
N MET A 104 -9.05 5.38 -1.83
CA MET A 104 -9.84 4.18 -1.92
C MET A 104 -8.97 2.97 -1.58
N THR A 105 -9.50 2.07 -0.77
CA THR A 105 -8.86 0.83 -0.37
C THR A 105 -9.79 -0.34 -0.66
N LEU A 106 -9.21 -1.46 -1.06
CA LEU A 106 -9.92 -2.72 -1.27
C LEU A 106 -9.11 -3.85 -0.65
N THR A 107 -9.76 -4.64 0.19
CA THR A 107 -9.23 -5.90 0.70
C THR A 107 -10.23 -6.99 0.40
N ASN A 108 -9.88 -7.92 -0.49
CA ASN A 108 -10.81 -8.91 -1.05
C ASN A 108 -12.06 -8.22 -1.65
N PHE A 109 -13.24 -8.44 -1.08
CA PHE A 109 -14.49 -7.79 -1.50
C PHE A 109 -14.82 -6.51 -0.72
N HIS A 110 -14.02 -6.18 0.30
CA HIS A 110 -14.28 -5.05 1.20
C HIS A 110 -13.70 -3.76 0.61
N PHE A 111 -14.57 -2.94 0.04
CA PHE A 111 -14.23 -1.62 -0.48
C PHE A 111 -14.46 -0.54 0.58
N THR A 112 -13.54 0.42 0.69
CA THR A 112 -13.72 1.62 1.52
C THR A 112 -13.20 2.85 0.78
N HIS A 113 -14.01 3.91 0.73
CA HIS A 113 -13.62 5.24 0.27
C HIS A 113 -13.48 6.15 1.48
N TRP A 114 -12.34 6.83 1.53
CA TRP A 114 -11.97 7.79 2.57
C TRP A 114 -11.86 9.18 1.97
N ASP A 115 -12.33 10.18 2.69
CA ASP A 115 -12.07 11.61 2.45
C ASP A 115 -11.53 12.24 3.73
N LYS A 116 -10.34 12.85 3.67
CA LYS A 116 -9.67 13.50 4.81
C LYS A 116 -9.71 12.66 6.09
N ASN A 117 -9.29 11.39 5.98
CA ASN A 117 -9.30 10.39 7.06
C ASN A 117 -10.68 10.00 7.63
N HIS A 118 -11.77 10.31 6.93
CA HIS A 118 -13.12 9.87 7.28
C HIS A 118 -13.64 8.88 6.24
N VAL A 119 -14.26 7.79 6.69
CA VAL A 119 -14.95 6.85 5.79
C VAL A 119 -16.20 7.53 5.25
N VAL A 120 -16.28 7.70 3.94
CA VAL A 120 -17.46 8.27 3.26
C VAL A 120 -18.30 7.21 2.55
N GLU A 121 -17.70 6.07 2.20
CA GLU A 121 -18.39 4.92 1.65
C GLU A 121 -17.70 3.64 2.12
N LYS A 122 -18.48 2.65 2.53
CA LYS A 122 -18.01 1.30 2.82
C LYS A 122 -18.98 0.31 2.21
N LEU A 123 -18.46 -0.62 1.42
CA LEU A 123 -19.24 -1.55 0.62
C LEU A 123 -18.57 -2.91 0.64
N ASP A 124 -19.36 -3.95 0.86
CA ASP A 124 -18.98 -5.32 0.55
C ASP A 124 -19.49 -5.64 -0.85
N LEU A 125 -18.57 -5.86 -1.79
CA LEU A 125 -18.91 -6.20 -3.17
C LEU A 125 -19.53 -7.60 -3.19
N ALA A 126 -20.66 -7.72 -3.88
CA ALA A 126 -21.51 -8.92 -3.78
C ALA A 126 -20.88 -10.16 -4.40
N ASP A 127 -20.10 -9.99 -5.48
CA ASP A 127 -19.57 -11.08 -6.28
C ASP A 127 -18.36 -10.64 -7.13
N VAL A 128 -17.78 -11.59 -7.87
CA VAL A 128 -16.62 -11.38 -8.74
C VAL A 128 -16.91 -10.40 -9.88
N PRO A 129 -18.06 -10.45 -10.58
CA PRO A 129 -18.42 -9.41 -11.56
C PRO A 129 -18.36 -7.98 -10.98
N ALA A 130 -18.96 -7.76 -9.81
CA ALA A 130 -18.93 -6.45 -9.15
C ALA A 130 -17.51 -6.03 -8.76
N LEU A 131 -16.68 -6.98 -8.32
CA LEU A 131 -15.27 -6.75 -8.05
C LEU A 131 -14.49 -6.37 -9.32
N TYR A 132 -14.66 -7.12 -10.40
CA TYR A 132 -13.99 -6.86 -11.67
C TYR A 132 -14.35 -5.49 -12.25
N GLU A 133 -15.62 -5.07 -12.15
CA GLU A 133 -16.07 -3.72 -12.50
C GLU A 133 -15.43 -2.65 -11.60
N ALA A 134 -15.35 -2.87 -10.28
CA ALA A 134 -14.77 -1.92 -9.34
C ALA A 134 -13.27 -1.70 -9.57
N LEU A 135 -12.50 -2.76 -9.90
CA LEU A 135 -11.09 -2.64 -10.24
C LEU A 135 -10.87 -1.70 -11.44
N GLN A 136 -11.73 -1.77 -12.46
CA GLN A 136 -11.66 -0.92 -13.63
C GLN A 136 -12.12 0.51 -13.33
N THR A 137 -13.32 0.66 -12.78
CA THR A 137 -13.98 1.97 -12.68
C THR A 137 -13.45 2.81 -11.53
N ARG A 138 -13.21 2.21 -10.36
CA ARG A 138 -12.75 2.92 -9.16
C ARG A 138 -11.23 2.99 -9.12
N PHE A 139 -10.53 1.89 -9.40
CA PHE A 139 -9.07 1.86 -9.34
C PHE A 139 -8.37 2.20 -10.67
N GLY A 140 -9.09 2.23 -11.80
CA GLY A 140 -8.50 2.55 -13.10
C GLY A 140 -7.62 1.44 -13.65
N LEU A 141 -7.84 0.19 -13.24
CA LEU A 141 -7.02 -0.94 -13.64
C LEU A 141 -7.36 -1.36 -15.08
N GLY A 142 -6.34 -1.36 -15.96
CA GLY A 142 -6.47 -1.76 -17.36
C GLY A 142 -6.47 -3.28 -17.51
N VAL A 143 -7.64 -3.90 -17.37
CA VAL A 143 -7.81 -5.36 -17.39
C VAL A 143 -7.71 -5.97 -18.79
N ASP A 144 -7.77 -5.16 -19.84
CA ASP A 144 -7.78 -5.57 -21.25
C ASP A 144 -6.42 -5.39 -21.96
N ASP A 145 -5.36 -5.05 -21.22
CA ASP A 145 -4.01 -4.94 -21.78
C ASP A 145 -3.57 -6.27 -22.40
N ALA A 146 -3.01 -6.22 -23.62
CA ALA A 146 -2.67 -7.41 -24.38
C ALA A 146 -1.59 -8.30 -23.72
N LYS A 147 -0.80 -7.75 -22.79
CA LYS A 147 0.30 -8.46 -22.12
C LYS A 147 0.02 -8.72 -20.64
N TYR A 148 -0.60 -7.77 -19.95
CA TYR A 148 -0.80 -7.80 -18.49
C TYR A 148 -2.26 -7.77 -18.08
N GLY A 149 -3.19 -7.77 -19.03
CA GLY A 149 -4.62 -7.94 -18.77
C GLY A 149 -4.92 -9.30 -18.18
N PHE A 150 -6.11 -9.41 -17.59
CA PHE A 150 -6.62 -10.64 -17.00
C PHE A 150 -8.14 -10.65 -17.11
N SER A 151 -8.71 -11.83 -17.25
CA SER A 151 -10.15 -12.05 -17.37
C SER A 151 -10.85 -12.09 -16.01
N GLU A 152 -12.15 -11.84 -16.02
CA GLU A 152 -13.02 -12.06 -14.85
C GLU A 152 -12.91 -13.50 -14.31
N ALA A 153 -12.75 -14.49 -15.19
CA ALA A 153 -12.60 -15.90 -14.80
C ALA A 153 -11.29 -16.18 -14.04
N GLU A 154 -10.18 -15.53 -14.43
CA GLU A 154 -8.91 -15.62 -13.70
C GLU A 154 -9.03 -14.95 -12.32
N LEU A 155 -9.70 -13.79 -12.25
CA LEU A 155 -10.00 -13.15 -10.97
C LEU A 155 -10.87 -14.06 -10.08
N ALA A 156 -11.89 -14.71 -10.64
CA ALA A 156 -12.73 -15.66 -9.90
C ALA A 156 -11.90 -16.80 -9.30
N ALA A 157 -10.95 -17.35 -10.05
CA ALA A 157 -10.06 -18.40 -9.57
C ALA A 157 -9.16 -17.92 -8.43
N VAL A 158 -8.66 -16.69 -8.49
CA VAL A 158 -7.89 -16.07 -7.41
C VAL A 158 -8.73 -15.92 -6.15
N MET A 159 -9.93 -15.35 -6.27
CA MET A 159 -10.81 -15.12 -5.11
C MET A 159 -11.25 -16.43 -4.46
N ALA A 160 -11.56 -17.46 -5.25
CA ALA A 160 -11.92 -18.78 -4.75
C ALA A 160 -10.78 -19.43 -3.93
N ALA A 161 -9.52 -19.15 -4.25
CA ALA A 161 -8.39 -19.67 -3.48
C ALA A 161 -8.33 -19.08 -2.06
N PHE A 162 -8.72 -17.82 -1.88
CA PHE A 162 -8.73 -17.18 -0.56
C PHE A 162 -9.84 -17.73 0.36
N ASP A 163 -11.01 -18.06 -0.20
CA ASP A 163 -12.12 -18.65 0.57
C ASP A 163 -11.76 -20.02 1.19
N THR A 164 -10.81 -20.73 0.58
CA THR A 164 -10.34 -22.04 1.08
C THR A 164 -9.30 -21.95 2.20
N HIS A 165 -8.80 -20.76 2.53
CA HIS A 165 -7.76 -20.53 3.55
C HIS A 165 -8.12 -19.39 4.53
N PRO A 166 -9.19 -19.54 5.34
CA PRO A 166 -9.66 -18.49 6.26
C PRO A 166 -8.71 -18.16 7.42
N GLU A 167 -7.68 -18.99 7.69
CA GLU A 167 -6.74 -18.78 8.79
C GLU A 167 -5.53 -17.89 8.45
N ALA A 168 -5.38 -17.45 7.20
CA ALA A 168 -4.22 -16.66 6.78
C ALA A 168 -4.31 -15.14 7.08
N GLY A 169 -5.38 -14.72 7.77
CA GLY A 169 -5.68 -13.31 8.06
C GLY A 169 -5.80 -12.96 9.55
N LYS A 170 -5.14 -13.70 10.45
CA LYS A 170 -5.01 -13.33 11.88
C LYS A 170 -3.62 -12.81 12.21
#